data_AF-A0A9X3DBU6-F1
#
_entry.id   AF-A0A9X3DBU6-F1
#
_cell.length_a   1.000
_cell.length_b   1.000
_cell.length_c   1.000
_cell.angle_alpha   90.00
_cell.angle_beta   90.00
_cell.angle_gamma   90.00
#
_symmetry.space_group_name_H-M   'P 1'
#
loop_
_entity.id
_entity.type
_entity.pdbx_description
1 polymer ?
#
loop_
_entity_poly.entity_id
_entity_poly.type
_entity_poly.pdbx_seq_one_letter_code
_entity_poly.pdbx_strand_id
1 'polypeptide(L)'
;MPDTKRKKYKIIKWIASITLIVFALLAGFAWFLNVKSQPILTNRIKTLLYKSTDSLYTISFSKVSTNILTGSATLYNVKIIPDTNRFNELITLKRAPNNLYTVSLKKLQVKHFHPLTLYRHQKLQLEEVIFDKPEVVMMNRQFAFNENRPPRPIKSPYAMISQNLKEFSINNILFRDASFKYINKNVLNATPFAIDDLNITLTDLLVDSTSAEDPDRFYLLKDVIINLKDYTYPTPDKMYNIKLNQLDFKASTGNLRINKFQVEPLYDEMKFGKVAGYAKDRFHIQMSDILLNGIDLPLYISKQEFRAKEMAIANGFISVFNDNSLGKNYDPADSLENRVRRFPHQLLQNISAPVLIQKIKLKDVDVSYAVYNPESQQRGKISFEHTSGVFKNVTNLTKIKAINPVMEVDLKTYLLGQGELDLNFNFDLLDKNGGFAYKGQLHTFNARVLNQITKPLGLVRINRGIIDKLRFNFKANNDGAKGKVDFYYYDLSVALMKNDPDKDHLVTRGLLSILANALIINAENPGRDGKFTSASVNYSRIENTSFFNLIWRSLFVGIKNSVGITDEKQEEIRKHIKNFKEMQENHRLRKQKRLERRQQREREQTRNEKR
;
A
#
# COMPACT_ATOMS: atom_id res chain seq x y z
N MET A 1 -34.88 44.55 -74.19
CA MET A 1 -34.70 44.40 -72.72
C MET A 1 -35.55 45.50 -72.08
N PRO A 2 -36.53 45.25 -71.18
CA PRO A 2 -36.22 44.93 -69.77
C PRO A 2 -37.39 44.31 -68.96
N ASP A 3 -37.71 43.00 -69.04
CA ASP A 3 -38.77 42.47 -68.14
C ASP A 3 -38.53 41.07 -67.55
N THR A 4 -37.61 40.29 -68.13
CA THR A 4 -37.26 38.96 -67.60
C THR A 4 -36.30 39.02 -66.39
N LYS A 5 -35.36 39.99 -66.35
CA LYS A 5 -34.50 40.22 -65.17
C LYS A 5 -35.31 40.70 -63.96
N ARG A 6 -36.31 41.57 -64.18
CA ARG A 6 -37.17 42.14 -63.11
C ARG A 6 -38.07 41.07 -62.48
N LYS A 7 -38.62 40.14 -63.29
CA LYS A 7 -39.36 38.96 -62.81
C LYS A 7 -38.47 37.97 -62.03
N LYS A 8 -37.26 37.64 -62.50
CA LYS A 8 -36.32 36.77 -61.76
C LYS A 8 -35.93 37.35 -60.39
N TYR A 9 -35.64 38.65 -60.31
CA TYR A 9 -35.36 39.31 -59.03
C TYR A 9 -36.58 39.34 -58.08
N LYS A 10 -37.81 39.48 -58.62
CA LYS A 10 -39.02 39.38 -57.80
C LYS A 10 -39.21 37.95 -57.26
N ILE A 11 -39.02 36.92 -58.07
CA ILE A 11 -39.13 35.51 -57.65
C ILE A 11 -38.07 35.18 -56.60
N ILE A 12 -36.82 35.61 -56.79
CA ILE A 12 -35.74 35.41 -55.80
C ILE A 12 -36.04 36.15 -54.49
N LYS A 13 -36.59 37.37 -54.55
CA LYS A 13 -37.04 38.10 -53.35
C LYS A 13 -38.18 37.38 -52.63
N TRP A 14 -39.14 36.82 -53.36
CA TRP A 14 -40.23 36.03 -52.78
C TRP A 14 -39.74 34.73 -52.14
N ILE A 15 -38.85 33.99 -52.81
CA ILE A 15 -38.22 32.78 -52.25
C ILE A 15 -37.42 33.14 -51.00
N ALA A 16 -36.57 34.17 -51.05
CA ALA A 16 -35.79 34.62 -49.89
C ALA A 16 -36.69 35.07 -48.73
N SER A 17 -37.78 35.77 -49.02
CA SER A 17 -38.74 36.22 -48.00
C SER A 17 -39.52 35.06 -47.39
N ILE A 18 -39.90 34.05 -48.18
CA ILE A 18 -40.57 32.84 -47.68
C ILE A 18 -39.61 32.01 -46.83
N THR A 19 -38.35 31.83 -47.26
CA THR A 19 -37.33 31.13 -46.47
C THR A 19 -37.06 31.85 -45.15
N LEU A 20 -37.00 33.19 -45.15
CA LEU A 20 -36.83 33.98 -43.92
C LEU A 20 -38.02 33.83 -42.96
N ILE A 21 -39.25 33.83 -43.49
CA ILE A 21 -40.47 33.62 -42.68
C ILE A 21 -40.51 32.21 -42.10
N VAL A 22 -40.19 31.18 -42.90
CA VAL A 22 -40.10 29.79 -42.42
C VAL A 22 -39.01 29.67 -41.36
N PHE A 23 -37.86 30.31 -41.56
CA PHE A 23 -36.78 30.33 -40.56
C PHE A 23 -37.21 31.04 -39.28
N ALA A 24 -37.90 32.19 -39.36
CA ALA A 24 -38.42 32.91 -38.21
C ALA A 24 -39.51 32.11 -37.47
N LEU A 25 -40.38 31.41 -38.18
CA LEU A 25 -41.38 30.51 -37.60
C LEU A 25 -40.74 29.29 -36.93
N LEU A 26 -39.72 28.68 -37.55
CA LEU A 26 -38.95 27.60 -36.95
C LEU A 26 -38.17 28.07 -35.72
N ALA A 27 -37.58 29.27 -35.76
CA ALA A 27 -36.89 29.88 -34.63
C ALA A 27 -37.87 30.23 -33.50
N GLY A 28 -39.02 30.81 -33.83
CA GLY A 28 -40.10 31.12 -32.87
C GLY A 28 -40.71 29.85 -32.27
N PHE A 29 -40.92 28.80 -33.07
CA PHE A 29 -41.38 27.49 -32.61
C PHE A 29 -40.35 26.80 -31.72
N ALA A 30 -39.06 26.83 -32.10
CA ALA A 30 -37.98 26.32 -31.26
C ALA A 30 -37.87 27.07 -29.93
N TRP A 31 -38.00 28.40 -29.95
CA TRP A 31 -38.05 29.23 -28.76
C TRP A 31 -39.25 28.88 -27.86
N PHE A 32 -40.45 28.78 -28.46
CA PHE A 32 -41.67 28.39 -27.75
C PHE A 32 -41.55 27.02 -27.09
N LEU A 33 -41.06 26.01 -27.81
CA LEU A 33 -40.82 24.68 -27.27
C LEU A 33 -39.84 24.71 -26.10
N ASN A 34 -38.78 25.53 -26.18
CA ASN A 34 -37.76 25.66 -25.13
C ASN A 34 -38.29 26.34 -23.86
N VAL A 35 -39.19 27.32 -23.99
CA VAL A 35 -39.83 27.96 -22.83
C VAL A 35 -40.84 27.01 -22.17
N LYS A 36 -41.63 26.28 -22.98
CA LYS A 36 -42.68 25.39 -22.47
C LYS A 36 -42.15 24.07 -21.90
N SER A 37 -41.00 23.58 -22.37
CA SER A 37 -40.38 22.35 -21.89
C SER A 37 -39.89 22.45 -20.44
N GLN A 38 -39.39 23.61 -20.01
CA GLN A 38 -38.81 23.80 -18.67
C GLN A 38 -39.77 23.46 -17.51
N PRO A 39 -41.00 24.01 -17.42
CA PRO A 39 -41.92 23.67 -16.33
C PRO A 39 -42.40 22.20 -16.41
N ILE A 40 -42.61 21.67 -17.63
CA ILE A 40 -43.03 20.28 -17.84
C ILE A 40 -41.94 19.32 -17.35
N LEU A 41 -40.70 19.52 -17.77
CA LEU A 41 -39.56 18.70 -17.33
C LEU A 41 -39.34 18.84 -15.83
N THR A 42 -39.46 20.04 -15.29
CA THR A 42 -39.30 20.30 -13.86
C THR A 42 -40.28 19.46 -13.04
N ASN A 43 -41.57 19.55 -13.37
CA ASN A 43 -42.61 18.80 -12.67
C ASN A 43 -42.45 17.30 -12.89
N ARG A 44 -42.18 16.86 -14.12
CA ARG A 44 -42.05 15.44 -14.44
C ARG A 44 -40.87 14.80 -13.71
N ILE A 45 -39.70 15.44 -13.68
CA ILE A 45 -38.51 14.93 -12.97
C ILE A 45 -38.80 14.81 -11.46
N LYS A 46 -39.38 15.85 -10.85
CA LYS A 46 -39.75 15.83 -9.42
C LYS A 46 -40.76 14.73 -9.11
N THR A 47 -41.83 14.63 -9.89
CA THR A 47 -42.86 13.61 -9.69
C THR A 47 -42.34 12.19 -9.93
N LEU A 48 -41.49 11.97 -10.93
CA LEU A 48 -40.92 10.66 -11.22
C LEU A 48 -40.08 10.16 -10.05
N LEU A 49 -39.13 10.96 -9.55
CA LEU A 49 -38.29 10.56 -8.41
C LEU A 49 -39.13 10.34 -7.15
N TYR A 50 -40.06 11.25 -6.85
CA TYR A 50 -40.89 11.16 -5.66
C TYR A 50 -41.74 9.88 -5.67
N LYS A 51 -42.41 9.58 -6.79
CA LYS A 51 -43.23 8.37 -6.92
C LYS A 51 -42.40 7.08 -6.96
N SER A 52 -41.28 7.06 -7.68
CA SER A 52 -40.45 5.86 -7.81
C SER A 52 -39.75 5.47 -6.52
N THR A 53 -39.63 6.40 -5.57
CA THR A 53 -38.97 6.19 -4.27
C THR A 53 -39.96 6.07 -3.11
N ASP A 54 -41.26 5.90 -3.38
CA ASP A 54 -42.30 5.85 -2.35
C ASP A 54 -42.24 7.05 -1.39
N SER A 55 -42.10 8.24 -1.99
CA SER A 55 -41.96 9.54 -1.32
C SER A 55 -40.69 9.70 -0.47
N LEU A 56 -39.75 8.74 -0.50
CA LEU A 56 -38.54 8.80 0.31
C LEU A 56 -37.58 9.90 -0.14
N TYR A 57 -37.51 10.22 -1.43
CA TYR A 57 -36.58 11.22 -1.95
C TYR A 57 -37.28 12.37 -2.64
N THR A 58 -36.71 13.56 -2.43
CA THR A 58 -37.08 14.78 -3.17
C THR A 58 -35.88 15.27 -3.97
N ILE A 59 -36.17 15.93 -5.10
CA ILE A 59 -35.15 16.58 -5.93
C ILE A 59 -35.46 18.06 -6.08
N SER A 60 -34.43 18.88 -5.91
CA SER A 60 -34.46 20.32 -6.14
C SER A 60 -33.30 20.74 -7.06
N PHE A 61 -33.49 21.82 -7.79
CA PHE A 61 -32.49 22.42 -8.66
C PHE A 61 -32.84 23.88 -8.92
N SER A 62 -31.82 24.71 -9.13
CA SER A 62 -31.96 26.15 -9.30
C SER A 62 -32.47 26.58 -10.69
N LYS A 63 -32.13 25.81 -11.73
CA LYS A 63 -32.46 26.15 -13.12
C LYS A 63 -32.51 24.88 -13.97
N VAL A 64 -33.42 24.88 -14.95
CA VAL A 64 -33.46 23.94 -16.06
C VAL A 64 -33.15 24.69 -17.34
N SER A 65 -32.20 24.21 -18.12
CA SER A 65 -31.92 24.72 -19.47
C SER A 65 -32.14 23.59 -20.46
N THR A 66 -32.80 23.89 -21.57
CA THR A 66 -32.97 22.93 -22.67
C THR A 66 -32.54 23.54 -23.99
N ASN A 67 -32.13 22.67 -24.90
CA ASN A 67 -32.03 22.97 -26.32
C ASN A 67 -32.62 21.78 -27.05
N ILE A 68 -33.87 21.93 -27.49
CA ILE A 68 -34.65 20.84 -28.10
C ILE A 68 -34.13 20.52 -29.50
N LEU A 69 -33.56 21.52 -30.20
CA LEU A 69 -32.98 21.32 -31.53
C LEU A 69 -31.76 20.40 -31.47
N THR A 70 -30.88 20.60 -30.48
CA THR A 70 -29.69 19.75 -30.28
C THR A 70 -29.95 18.55 -29.37
N GLY A 71 -31.18 18.39 -28.85
CA GLY A 71 -31.52 17.33 -27.92
C GLY A 71 -30.68 17.38 -26.64
N SER A 72 -30.53 18.55 -26.00
CA SER A 72 -29.78 18.67 -24.75
C SER A 72 -30.61 19.28 -23.63
N ALA A 73 -30.34 18.83 -22.41
CA ALA A 73 -30.96 19.32 -21.19
C ALA A 73 -29.91 19.47 -20.10
N THR A 74 -30.09 20.43 -19.21
CA THR A 74 -29.18 20.69 -18.10
C THR A 74 -29.95 21.13 -16.87
N LEU A 75 -29.68 20.49 -15.74
CA LEU A 75 -30.10 20.92 -14.42
C LEU A 75 -28.90 21.53 -13.67
N TYR A 76 -29.13 22.65 -12.98
CA TYR A 76 -28.09 23.35 -12.21
C TYR A 76 -28.32 23.26 -10.71
N ASN A 77 -27.26 23.04 -9.95
CA ASN A 77 -27.25 22.94 -8.49
C ASN A 77 -28.31 21.94 -8.00
N VAL A 78 -28.21 20.70 -8.48
CA VAL A 78 -29.17 19.65 -8.15
C VAL A 78 -28.88 19.15 -6.74
N LYS A 79 -29.93 18.97 -5.95
CA LYS A 79 -29.88 18.30 -4.64
C LYS A 79 -30.96 17.24 -4.58
N ILE A 80 -30.56 16.02 -4.24
CA ILE A 80 -31.44 14.89 -3.93
C ILE A 80 -31.28 14.57 -2.46
N ILE A 81 -32.35 14.72 -1.70
CA ILE A 81 -32.32 14.62 -0.23
C ILE A 81 -33.43 13.67 0.21
N PRO A 82 -33.14 12.76 1.15
CA PRO A 82 -34.15 11.90 1.76
C PRO A 82 -35.09 12.69 2.69
N ASP A 83 -36.37 12.33 2.72
CA ASP A 83 -37.30 12.78 3.75
C ASP A 83 -37.15 11.90 5.00
N THR A 84 -36.62 12.50 6.07
CA THR A 84 -36.37 11.79 7.34
C THR A 84 -37.65 11.29 8.02
N ASN A 85 -38.76 12.00 7.88
CA ASN A 85 -40.05 11.58 8.46
C ASN A 85 -40.58 10.36 7.73
N ARG A 86 -40.58 10.39 6.39
CA ARG A 86 -40.96 9.24 5.57
C ARG A 86 -40.03 8.05 5.81
N PHE A 87 -38.73 8.29 5.96
CA PHE A 87 -37.78 7.22 6.28
C PHE A 87 -38.11 6.53 7.61
N ASN A 88 -38.42 7.30 8.66
CA ASN A 88 -38.83 6.76 9.96
C ASN A 88 -40.15 5.97 9.86
N GLU A 89 -41.12 6.46 9.09
CA GLU A 89 -42.35 5.71 8.80
C GLU A 89 -42.06 4.38 8.09
N LEU A 90 -41.19 4.39 7.08
CA LEU A 90 -40.78 3.17 6.36
C LEU A 90 -40.04 2.18 7.26
N ILE A 91 -39.34 2.64 8.30
CA ILE A 91 -38.73 1.75 9.31
C ILE A 91 -39.84 1.03 10.08
N THR A 92 -40.84 1.76 10.57
CA THR A 92 -42.02 1.19 11.26
C THR A 92 -42.78 0.21 10.37
N LEU A 93 -42.91 0.52 9.07
CA LEU A 93 -43.53 -0.35 8.06
C LEU A 93 -42.63 -1.52 7.61
N LYS A 94 -41.42 -1.67 8.15
CA LYS A 94 -40.43 -2.70 7.75
C LYS A 94 -40.07 -2.67 6.25
N ARG A 95 -40.11 -1.49 5.64
CA ARG A 95 -39.85 -1.26 4.20
C ARG A 95 -38.66 -0.33 3.93
N ALA A 96 -38.08 0.29 4.96
CA ALA A 96 -36.96 1.20 4.79
C ALA A 96 -35.72 0.51 4.17
N PRO A 97 -35.01 1.18 3.25
CA PRO A 97 -33.75 0.67 2.72
C PRO A 97 -32.64 0.74 3.77
N ASN A 98 -31.65 -0.14 3.68
CA ASN A 98 -30.45 -0.07 4.54
C ASN A 98 -29.57 1.15 4.23
N ASN A 99 -29.70 1.72 3.03
CA ASN A 99 -28.84 2.79 2.53
C ASN A 99 -29.68 4.04 2.25
N LEU A 100 -29.27 5.15 2.85
CA LEU A 100 -29.80 6.47 2.60
C LEU A 100 -28.75 7.30 1.85
N TYR A 101 -29.14 7.97 0.77
CA TYR A 101 -28.22 8.74 -0.06
C TYR A 101 -28.61 10.22 -0.08
N THR A 102 -27.67 11.09 0.22
CA THR A 102 -27.78 12.52 -0.07
C THR A 102 -26.86 12.82 -1.24
N VAL A 103 -27.38 13.44 -2.29
CA VAL A 103 -26.61 13.75 -3.50
C VAL A 103 -26.72 15.23 -3.80
N SER A 104 -25.58 15.93 -3.89
CA SER A 104 -25.48 17.27 -4.48
C SER A 104 -24.65 17.19 -5.76
N LEU A 105 -24.93 18.03 -6.75
CA LEU A 105 -24.07 18.15 -7.92
C LEU A 105 -24.26 19.53 -8.58
N LYS A 106 -23.18 20.07 -9.13
CA LYS A 106 -23.19 21.40 -9.75
C LYS A 106 -24.03 21.42 -11.03
N LYS A 107 -23.89 20.39 -11.86
CA LYS A 107 -24.59 20.28 -13.14
C LYS A 107 -24.90 18.82 -13.49
N LEU A 108 -26.14 18.54 -13.84
CA LEU A 108 -26.53 17.31 -14.53
C LEU A 108 -26.85 17.66 -15.97
N GLN A 109 -26.07 17.16 -16.91
CA GLN A 109 -26.24 17.44 -18.32
C GLN A 109 -26.56 16.17 -19.09
N VAL A 110 -27.54 16.26 -19.98
CA VAL A 110 -27.87 15.25 -20.97
C VAL A 110 -27.61 15.87 -22.34
N LYS A 111 -26.88 15.18 -23.22
CA LYS A 111 -26.58 15.64 -24.57
C LYS A 111 -27.09 14.66 -25.62
N HIS A 112 -27.53 15.24 -26.74
CA HIS A 112 -27.94 14.57 -27.97
C HIS A 112 -28.91 13.41 -27.76
N PHE A 113 -30.05 13.68 -27.10
CA PHE A 113 -31.20 12.78 -27.15
C PHE A 113 -31.97 13.01 -28.45
N HIS A 114 -32.36 11.95 -29.15
CA HIS A 114 -33.05 12.05 -30.44
C HIS A 114 -34.59 12.00 -30.27
N PRO A 115 -35.31 13.15 -30.22
CA PRO A 115 -36.73 13.16 -29.88
C PRO A 115 -37.61 12.53 -30.97
N LEU A 116 -37.20 12.70 -32.24
CA LEU A 116 -37.90 12.10 -33.38
C LEU A 116 -37.76 10.57 -33.40
N THR A 117 -36.58 10.05 -33.01
CA THR A 117 -36.33 8.60 -32.90
C THR A 117 -37.16 8.00 -31.77
N LEU A 118 -37.25 8.70 -30.64
CA LEU A 118 -38.14 8.33 -29.53
C LEU A 118 -39.60 8.23 -29.99
N TYR A 119 -40.10 9.26 -30.68
CA TYR A 119 -41.49 9.29 -31.15
C TYR A 119 -41.80 8.22 -32.22
N ARG A 120 -40.93 8.05 -33.22
CA ARG A 120 -41.19 7.17 -34.38
C ARG A 120 -40.83 5.71 -34.13
N HIS A 121 -39.76 5.44 -33.39
CA HIS A 121 -39.19 4.09 -33.24
C HIS A 121 -39.27 3.56 -31.81
N GLN A 122 -39.80 4.35 -30.86
CA GLN A 122 -39.82 4.00 -29.43
C GLN A 122 -38.42 3.69 -28.87
N LYS A 123 -37.39 4.37 -29.39
CA LYS A 123 -36.01 4.22 -28.91
C LYS A 123 -35.54 5.51 -28.26
N LEU A 124 -35.09 5.42 -27.00
CA LEU A 124 -34.50 6.53 -26.28
C LEU A 124 -32.98 6.34 -26.25
N GLN A 125 -32.29 7.05 -27.13
CA GLN A 125 -30.84 6.97 -27.27
C GLN A 125 -30.23 8.31 -26.85
N LEU A 126 -29.21 8.25 -25.99
CA LEU A 126 -28.53 9.38 -25.39
C LEU A 126 -27.04 9.26 -25.69
N GLU A 127 -26.39 10.32 -26.13
CA GLU A 127 -24.95 10.26 -26.37
C GLU A 127 -24.15 10.40 -25.07
N GLU A 128 -24.51 11.38 -24.24
CA GLU A 128 -23.72 11.69 -23.05
C GLU A 128 -24.61 12.14 -21.89
N VAL A 129 -24.39 11.56 -20.71
CA VAL A 129 -24.93 12.04 -19.44
C VAL A 129 -23.77 12.41 -18.53
N ILE A 130 -23.68 13.67 -18.13
CA ILE A 130 -22.60 14.19 -17.29
C ILE A 130 -23.15 14.60 -15.93
N PHE A 131 -22.59 14.00 -14.88
CA PHE A 131 -22.69 14.43 -13.49
C PHE A 131 -21.43 15.23 -13.16
N ASP A 132 -21.54 16.55 -13.10
CA ASP A 132 -20.43 17.47 -12.81
C ASP A 132 -20.36 17.77 -11.32
N LYS A 133 -19.23 17.45 -10.70
CA LYS A 133 -18.96 17.57 -9.27
C LYS A 133 -20.04 16.95 -8.39
N PRO A 134 -20.40 15.67 -8.58
CA PRO A 134 -21.37 15.03 -7.73
C PRO A 134 -20.75 14.67 -6.37
N GLU A 135 -21.39 15.12 -5.30
CA GLU A 135 -21.06 14.80 -3.93
C GLU A 135 -22.13 13.85 -3.41
N VAL A 136 -21.72 12.64 -3.04
CA VAL A 136 -22.62 11.58 -2.58
C VAL A 136 -22.29 11.24 -1.13
N VAL A 137 -23.25 11.43 -0.24
CA VAL A 137 -23.17 10.95 1.15
C VAL A 137 -24.08 9.74 1.29
N MET A 138 -23.49 8.58 1.54
CA MET A 138 -24.18 7.33 1.82
C MET A 138 -24.16 7.02 3.32
N MET A 139 -25.33 6.96 3.93
CA MET A 139 -25.50 6.50 5.30
C MET A 139 -26.07 5.09 5.29
N ASN A 140 -25.34 4.13 5.88
CA ASN A 140 -25.79 2.74 6.00
C ASN A 140 -26.23 2.42 7.43
N ARG A 141 -27.44 1.88 7.56
CA ARG A 141 -27.98 1.27 8.78
C ARG A 141 -28.68 -0.03 8.39
N GLN A 142 -28.20 -1.14 8.90
CA GLN A 142 -28.78 -2.46 8.69
C GLN A 142 -30.04 -2.61 9.53
N PHE A 143 -31.08 -3.16 8.92
CA PHE A 143 -32.33 -3.50 9.58
C PHE A 143 -32.60 -5.01 9.44
N ALA A 144 -32.97 -5.66 10.54
CA ALA A 144 -33.23 -7.11 10.56
C ALA A 144 -34.29 -7.55 9.53
N PHE A 145 -35.30 -6.71 9.26
CA PHE A 145 -36.34 -7.01 8.27
C PHE A 145 -35.87 -6.97 6.80
N ASN A 146 -34.62 -6.54 6.55
CA ASN A 146 -33.98 -6.58 5.24
C ASN A 146 -33.06 -7.81 5.07
N GLU A 147 -32.79 -8.55 6.14
CA GLU A 147 -32.05 -9.82 6.09
C GLU A 147 -32.87 -10.85 5.29
N ASN A 148 -32.18 -11.69 4.51
CA ASN A 148 -32.78 -12.75 3.68
C ASN A 148 -33.69 -12.29 2.53
N ARG A 149 -33.69 -11.00 2.16
CA ARG A 149 -34.35 -10.56 0.92
C ARG A 149 -33.52 -11.02 -0.29
N PRO A 150 -34.15 -11.62 -1.33
CA PRO A 150 -33.43 -11.98 -2.53
C PRO A 150 -32.82 -10.72 -3.17
N PRO A 151 -31.64 -10.82 -3.81
CA PRO A 151 -31.07 -9.73 -4.58
C PRO A 151 -32.11 -9.23 -5.60
N ARG A 152 -32.46 -7.95 -5.54
CA ARG A 152 -33.36 -7.33 -6.53
C ARG A 152 -32.50 -6.59 -7.56
N PRO A 153 -32.88 -6.60 -8.85
CA PRO A 153 -34.10 -7.18 -9.42
C PRO A 153 -33.97 -8.64 -9.92
N ILE A 154 -35.08 -9.38 -9.88
CA ILE A 154 -35.22 -10.76 -10.42
C ILE A 154 -35.55 -10.74 -11.93
N LYS A 155 -35.95 -9.57 -12.48
CA LYS A 155 -36.31 -9.37 -13.89
C LYS A 155 -35.34 -8.40 -14.56
N SER A 156 -35.06 -8.63 -15.85
CA SER A 156 -34.28 -7.70 -16.68
C SER A 156 -34.86 -6.27 -16.60
N PRO A 157 -34.00 -5.23 -16.50
CA PRO A 157 -34.44 -3.83 -16.57
C PRO A 157 -35.27 -3.51 -17.82
N TYR A 158 -35.12 -4.27 -18.91
CA TYR A 158 -35.95 -4.13 -20.10
C TYR A 158 -37.44 -4.32 -19.82
N ALA A 159 -37.82 -5.23 -18.92
CA ALA A 159 -39.21 -5.47 -18.55
C ALA A 159 -39.89 -4.25 -17.91
N MET A 160 -39.11 -3.30 -17.38
CA MET A 160 -39.62 -2.05 -16.80
C MET A 160 -39.92 -0.99 -17.86
N ILE A 161 -39.26 -1.05 -19.03
CA ILE A 161 -39.37 -0.04 -20.07
C ILE A 161 -40.12 -0.52 -21.32
N SER A 162 -40.23 -1.84 -21.52
CA SER A 162 -40.74 -2.48 -22.75
C SER A 162 -42.16 -2.09 -23.16
N GLN A 163 -42.97 -1.61 -22.21
CA GLN A 163 -44.32 -1.08 -22.50
C GLN A 163 -44.30 0.19 -23.35
N ASN A 164 -43.24 1.00 -23.23
CA ASN A 164 -43.14 2.32 -23.86
C ASN A 164 -41.91 2.47 -24.77
N LEU A 165 -40.86 1.69 -24.53
CA LEU A 165 -39.58 1.76 -25.22
C LEU A 165 -39.12 0.38 -25.69
N LYS A 166 -38.70 0.27 -26.94
CA LYS A 166 -38.00 -0.91 -27.48
C LYS A 166 -36.53 -0.93 -27.08
N GLU A 167 -35.95 0.23 -26.81
CA GLU A 167 -34.54 0.39 -26.50
C GLU A 167 -34.34 1.64 -25.65
N PHE A 168 -33.47 1.53 -24.64
CA PHE A 168 -32.89 2.66 -23.93
C PHE A 168 -31.37 2.52 -23.92
N SER A 169 -30.66 3.50 -24.44
CA SER A 169 -29.19 3.46 -24.49
C SER A 169 -28.54 4.79 -24.15
N ILE A 170 -27.35 4.71 -23.55
CA ILE A 170 -26.48 5.84 -23.24
C ILE A 170 -25.05 5.50 -23.66
N ASN A 171 -24.47 6.25 -24.60
CA ASN A 171 -23.10 5.95 -25.04
C ASN A 171 -22.08 6.23 -23.93
N ASN A 172 -22.19 7.35 -23.21
CA ASN A 172 -21.28 7.68 -22.11
C ASN A 172 -22.03 8.27 -20.91
N ILE A 173 -21.78 7.72 -19.72
CA ILE A 173 -22.18 8.33 -18.44
C ILE A 173 -20.91 8.73 -17.71
N LEU A 174 -20.73 10.04 -17.49
CA LEU A 174 -19.53 10.62 -16.92
C LEU A 174 -19.83 11.21 -15.55
N PHE A 175 -19.16 10.72 -14.52
CA PHE A 175 -19.06 11.35 -13.22
C PHE A 175 -17.72 12.07 -13.16
N ARG A 176 -17.76 13.40 -13.18
CA ARG A 176 -16.56 14.24 -13.22
C ARG A 176 -16.32 14.85 -11.85
N ASP A 177 -15.12 14.68 -11.32
CA ASP A 177 -14.70 15.19 -10.01
C ASP A 177 -15.71 14.82 -8.89
N ALA A 178 -16.08 13.54 -8.82
CA ALA A 178 -17.02 13.04 -7.84
C ALA A 178 -16.37 12.93 -6.45
N SER A 179 -17.15 13.21 -5.42
CA SER A 179 -16.83 12.88 -4.04
C SER A 179 -17.84 11.90 -3.46
N PHE A 180 -17.36 10.98 -2.64
CA PHE A 180 -18.15 9.94 -2.02
C PHE A 180 -17.78 9.83 -0.54
N LYS A 181 -18.79 9.92 0.33
CA LYS A 181 -18.63 9.77 1.78
C LYS A 181 -19.56 8.68 2.29
N TYR A 182 -18.99 7.65 2.90
CA TYR A 182 -19.71 6.55 3.52
C TYR A 182 -19.70 6.68 5.05
N ILE A 183 -20.89 6.58 5.65
CA ILE A 183 -21.12 6.65 7.09
C ILE A 183 -21.78 5.36 7.54
N ASN A 184 -21.06 4.55 8.31
CA ASN A 184 -21.59 3.33 8.92
C ASN A 184 -22.30 3.67 10.25
N LYS A 185 -23.62 3.54 10.32
CA LYS A 185 -24.42 3.73 11.54
C LYS A 185 -24.66 2.45 12.34
N ASN A 186 -24.06 1.33 11.93
CA ASN A 186 -24.15 0.07 12.66
C ASN A 186 -23.07 -0.08 13.74
N VAL A 187 -22.00 0.70 13.64
CA VAL A 187 -20.88 0.69 14.58
C VAL A 187 -20.81 2.04 15.29
N LEU A 188 -20.75 2.01 16.62
CA LEU A 188 -20.63 3.21 17.44
C LEU A 188 -19.31 3.92 17.09
N ASN A 189 -19.36 5.24 16.84
CA ASN A 189 -18.19 6.07 16.51
C ASN A 189 -17.37 5.61 15.28
N ALA A 190 -18.01 4.99 14.28
CA ALA A 190 -17.34 4.65 13.04
C ALA A 190 -16.75 5.90 12.35
N THR A 191 -15.47 5.83 11.99
CA THR A 191 -14.84 6.85 11.16
C THR A 191 -15.43 6.81 9.75
N PRO A 192 -15.95 7.95 9.21
CA PRO A 192 -16.43 7.99 7.85
C PRO A 192 -15.32 7.67 6.86
N PHE A 193 -15.64 6.88 5.85
CA PHE A 193 -14.78 6.72 4.69
C PHE A 193 -15.12 7.81 3.68
N ALA A 194 -14.11 8.46 3.10
CA ALA A 194 -14.30 9.52 2.12
C ALA A 194 -13.31 9.36 0.97
N ILE A 195 -13.77 9.62 -0.24
CA ILE A 195 -12.96 9.73 -1.46
C ILE A 195 -13.40 11.02 -2.16
N ASP A 196 -12.42 11.78 -2.64
CA ASP A 196 -12.61 12.95 -3.50
C ASP A 196 -11.91 12.72 -4.85
N ASP A 197 -12.15 13.62 -5.82
CA ASP A 197 -11.53 13.63 -7.15
C ASP A 197 -11.65 12.29 -7.93
N LEU A 198 -12.80 11.64 -7.78
CA LEU A 198 -13.14 10.39 -8.45
C LEU A 198 -13.81 10.66 -9.80
N ASN A 199 -13.18 10.20 -10.88
CA ASN A 199 -13.78 10.22 -12.20
C ASN A 199 -14.23 8.80 -12.58
N ILE A 200 -15.50 8.67 -12.98
CA ILE A 200 -16.05 7.38 -13.44
C ILE A 200 -16.68 7.58 -14.81
N THR A 201 -16.31 6.73 -15.76
CA THR A 201 -16.95 6.67 -17.08
C THR A 201 -17.58 5.31 -17.27
N LEU A 202 -18.90 5.29 -17.45
CA LEU A 202 -19.65 4.10 -17.83
C LEU A 202 -19.90 4.18 -19.34
N THR A 203 -19.49 3.17 -20.08
CA THR A 203 -19.50 3.18 -21.55
C THR A 203 -20.56 2.23 -22.07
N ASP A 204 -21.36 2.72 -23.01
CA ASP A 204 -22.38 2.01 -23.77
C ASP A 204 -23.34 1.21 -22.88
N LEU A 205 -24.18 1.94 -22.12
CA LEU A 205 -25.32 1.34 -21.42
C LEU A 205 -26.39 0.99 -22.44
N LEU A 206 -26.84 -0.28 -22.46
CA LEU A 206 -27.91 -0.73 -23.36
C LEU A 206 -28.96 -1.54 -22.60
N VAL A 207 -30.22 -1.11 -22.71
CA VAL A 207 -31.38 -1.82 -22.18
C VAL A 207 -32.31 -2.16 -23.33
N ASP A 208 -32.28 -3.42 -23.75
CA ASP A 208 -33.18 -4.00 -24.74
C ASP A 208 -33.53 -5.46 -24.41
N SER A 209 -34.21 -6.16 -25.33
CA SER A 209 -34.62 -7.55 -25.14
C SER A 209 -33.46 -8.55 -25.03
N THR A 210 -32.26 -8.18 -25.46
CA THR A 210 -31.09 -9.06 -25.59
C THR A 210 -29.95 -8.71 -24.64
N SER A 211 -29.84 -7.44 -24.23
CA SER A 211 -28.64 -6.91 -23.55
C SER A 211 -28.40 -7.46 -22.15
N ALA A 212 -29.40 -8.04 -21.51
CA ALA A 212 -29.26 -8.70 -20.21
C ALA A 212 -28.50 -10.04 -20.30
N GLU A 213 -28.52 -10.68 -21.47
CA GLU A 213 -27.87 -11.98 -21.71
C GLU A 213 -26.56 -11.84 -22.51
N ASP A 214 -26.14 -10.61 -22.84
CA ASP A 214 -24.90 -10.33 -23.58
C ASP A 214 -23.69 -10.55 -22.64
N PRO A 215 -22.83 -11.56 -22.89
CA PRO A 215 -21.68 -11.87 -22.02
C PRO A 215 -20.59 -10.78 -22.05
N ASP A 216 -20.57 -9.96 -23.09
CA ASP A 216 -19.63 -8.84 -23.22
C ASP A 216 -20.15 -7.57 -22.51
N ARG A 217 -21.34 -7.63 -21.91
CA ARG A 217 -21.92 -6.52 -21.15
C ARG A 217 -21.94 -6.83 -19.67
N PHE A 218 -21.15 -6.06 -18.93
CA PHE A 218 -21.11 -6.11 -17.49
C PHE A 218 -22.14 -5.12 -16.91
N TYR A 219 -23.21 -5.62 -16.28
CA TYR A 219 -24.37 -4.82 -15.87
C TYR A 219 -24.91 -3.91 -16.99
N LEU A 220 -25.11 -4.48 -18.19
CA LEU A 220 -25.61 -3.79 -19.37
C LEU A 220 -24.64 -2.76 -20.00
N LEU A 221 -23.44 -2.60 -19.44
CA LEU A 221 -22.39 -1.69 -19.91
C LEU A 221 -21.30 -2.46 -20.67
N LYS A 222 -20.72 -1.86 -21.71
CA LYS A 222 -19.52 -2.43 -22.36
C LYS A 222 -18.23 -2.15 -21.58
N ASP A 223 -18.17 -1.06 -20.83
CA ASP A 223 -16.99 -0.76 -20.02
C ASP A 223 -17.28 0.13 -18.81
N VAL A 224 -16.39 0.04 -17.82
CA VAL A 224 -16.33 0.90 -16.65
C VAL A 224 -14.89 1.34 -16.48
N ILE A 225 -14.66 2.65 -16.57
CA ILE A 225 -13.36 3.27 -16.39
C ILE A 225 -13.41 4.09 -15.10
N ILE A 226 -12.43 3.88 -14.23
CA ILE A 226 -12.31 4.60 -12.96
C ILE A 226 -10.95 5.27 -12.94
N ASN A 227 -10.93 6.58 -12.68
CA ASN A 227 -9.72 7.34 -12.46
C ASN A 227 -9.82 8.05 -11.11
N LEU A 228 -8.85 7.83 -10.24
CA LEU A 228 -8.76 8.46 -8.93
C LEU A 228 -7.40 9.14 -8.81
N LYS A 229 -7.38 10.39 -8.34
CA LYS A 229 -6.15 11.17 -8.16
C LYS A 229 -5.96 11.57 -6.70
N ASP A 230 -4.70 11.59 -6.28
CA ASP A 230 -4.21 12.16 -5.03
C ASP A 230 -4.99 11.75 -3.76
N TYR A 231 -5.39 10.48 -3.70
CA TYR A 231 -6.07 9.92 -2.53
C TYR A 231 -5.12 9.82 -1.35
N THR A 232 -5.55 10.35 -0.19
CA THR A 232 -4.80 10.28 1.07
C THR A 232 -5.70 9.75 2.18
N TYR A 233 -5.23 8.70 2.85
CA TYR A 233 -5.89 8.09 4.01
C TYR A 233 -4.99 8.19 5.25
N PRO A 234 -5.32 9.02 6.25
CA PRO A 234 -4.62 9.04 7.52
C PRO A 234 -5.00 7.79 8.32
N THR A 235 -4.00 7.08 8.87
CA THR A 235 -4.27 5.89 9.67
C THR A 235 -4.95 6.25 11.00
N PRO A 236 -5.82 5.39 11.56
CA PRO A 236 -6.52 5.68 12.81
C PRO A 236 -5.60 5.96 14.01
N ASP A 237 -4.42 5.35 14.04
CA ASP A 237 -3.39 5.58 15.06
C ASP A 237 -2.64 6.91 14.88
N LYS A 238 -2.93 7.66 13.81
CA LYS A 238 -2.26 8.93 13.45
C LYS A 238 -0.74 8.79 13.37
N MET A 239 -0.26 7.65 12.88
CA MET A 239 1.17 7.41 12.67
C MET A 239 1.58 7.50 11.20
N TYR A 240 0.64 7.29 10.26
CA TYR A 240 0.93 7.24 8.83
C TYR A 240 -0.13 7.95 7.98
N ASN A 241 0.29 8.40 6.80
CA ASN A 241 -0.57 8.65 5.66
C ASN A 241 -0.36 7.54 4.63
N ILE A 242 -1.45 6.90 4.22
CA ILE A 242 -1.46 6.03 3.04
C ILE A 242 -1.85 6.90 1.85
N LYS A 243 -0.97 7.01 0.86
CA LYS A 243 -1.19 7.87 -0.31
C LYS A 243 -1.24 7.05 -1.58
N LEU A 244 -2.12 7.44 -2.48
CA LEU A 244 -2.22 6.93 -3.84
C LEU A 244 -2.30 8.14 -4.78
N ASN A 245 -1.29 8.32 -5.62
CA ASN A 245 -1.23 9.49 -6.52
C ASN A 245 -2.18 9.40 -7.70
N GLN A 246 -2.21 8.24 -8.39
CA GLN A 246 -3.11 8.03 -9.51
C GLN A 246 -3.45 6.56 -9.61
N LEU A 247 -4.74 6.25 -9.71
CA LEU A 247 -5.28 4.94 -9.97
C LEU A 247 -6.11 5.04 -11.25
N ASP A 248 -5.82 4.17 -12.21
CA ASP A 248 -6.57 4.03 -13.44
C ASP A 248 -7.01 2.58 -13.58
N PHE A 249 -8.32 2.37 -13.72
CA PHE A 249 -8.91 1.06 -13.88
C PHE A 249 -9.78 1.02 -15.13
N LYS A 250 -9.71 -0.09 -15.87
CA LYS A 250 -10.58 -0.34 -17.03
C LYS A 250 -11.12 -1.78 -16.97
N ALA A 251 -12.43 -1.89 -16.83
CA ALA A 251 -13.14 -3.15 -16.64
C ALA A 251 -12.98 -4.11 -17.83
N SER A 252 -13.15 -3.61 -19.05
CA SER A 252 -13.08 -4.43 -20.28
C SER A 252 -11.74 -5.16 -20.47
N THR A 253 -10.65 -4.55 -20.01
CA THR A 253 -9.31 -5.16 -20.05
C THR A 253 -8.93 -5.88 -18.74
N GLY A 254 -9.65 -5.63 -17.65
CA GLY A 254 -9.27 -6.09 -16.30
C GLY A 254 -7.91 -5.54 -15.84
N ASN A 255 -7.55 -4.33 -16.31
CA ASN A 255 -6.26 -3.70 -16.05
C ASN A 255 -6.43 -2.60 -15.00
N LEU A 256 -5.56 -2.61 -14.01
CA LEU A 256 -5.46 -1.61 -12.96
C LEU A 256 -4.02 -1.09 -12.93
N ARG A 257 -3.84 0.22 -13.16
CA ARG A 257 -2.57 0.90 -13.00
C ARG A 257 -2.61 1.80 -11.78
N ILE A 258 -1.60 1.71 -10.93
CA ILE A 258 -1.36 2.65 -9.85
C ILE A 258 0.01 3.28 -10.08
N ASN A 259 0.04 4.59 -10.33
CA ASN A 259 1.29 5.30 -10.65
C ASN A 259 2.26 5.28 -9.46
N LYS A 260 1.73 5.58 -8.27
CA LYS A 260 2.52 5.64 -7.04
C LYS A 260 1.65 5.39 -5.83
N PHE A 261 2.11 4.46 -4.99
CA PHE A 261 1.56 4.12 -3.68
C PHE A 261 2.60 4.46 -2.60
N GLN A 262 2.17 5.04 -1.48
CA GLN A 262 3.05 5.34 -0.36
C GLN A 262 2.43 4.99 0.99
N VAL A 263 3.27 4.51 1.90
CA VAL A 263 3.02 4.52 3.33
C VAL A 263 4.01 5.50 3.92
N GLU A 264 3.53 6.71 4.20
CA GLU A 264 4.35 7.83 4.64
C GLU A 264 4.19 8.03 6.16
N PRO A 265 5.24 7.86 6.96
CA PRO A 265 5.20 8.11 8.40
C PRO A 265 5.06 9.61 8.71
N LEU A 266 4.18 9.94 9.65
CA LEU A 266 3.93 11.33 10.06
C LEU A 266 5.03 11.94 10.95
N TYR A 267 5.93 11.12 11.47
CA TYR A 267 7.02 11.54 12.35
C TYR A 267 8.37 11.05 11.81
N ASP A 268 9.42 11.81 12.09
CA ASP A 268 10.80 11.41 11.77
C ASP A 268 11.25 10.18 12.56
N GLU A 269 12.31 9.52 12.10
CA GLU A 269 12.83 8.25 12.63
C GLU A 269 12.92 8.21 14.17
N MET A 270 13.62 9.18 14.78
CA MET A 270 13.82 9.22 16.24
C MET A 270 12.58 9.68 17.03
N LYS A 271 11.68 10.45 16.41
CA LYS A 271 10.46 10.93 17.07
C LYS A 271 9.34 9.89 17.03
N PHE A 272 9.31 9.06 15.99
CA PHE A 272 8.28 8.05 15.77
C PHE A 272 8.14 7.07 16.94
N GLY A 273 9.25 6.48 17.39
CA GLY A 273 9.24 5.59 18.54
C GLY A 273 8.82 6.29 19.85
N LYS A 274 9.23 7.54 20.04
CA LYS A 274 8.84 8.34 21.23
C LYS A 274 7.35 8.63 21.28
N VAL A 275 6.74 8.95 20.14
CA VAL A 275 5.28 9.15 20.03
C VAL A 275 4.53 7.84 20.24
N ALA A 276 5.08 6.72 19.75
CA ALA A 276 4.51 5.40 20.00
C ALA A 276 4.64 4.97 21.48
N GLY A 277 5.61 5.51 22.22
CA GLY A 277 5.88 5.17 23.62
C GLY A 277 6.78 3.93 23.83
N TYR A 278 7.16 3.25 22.74
CA TYR A 278 8.00 2.04 22.75
C TYR A 278 8.78 1.89 21.44
N ALA A 279 9.70 0.93 21.37
CA ALA A 279 10.53 0.65 20.20
C ALA A 279 9.73 0.06 19.01
N LYS A 280 8.93 0.87 18.32
CA LYS A 280 8.09 0.49 17.16
C LYS A 280 8.84 0.59 15.83
N ASP A 281 8.67 -0.41 14.96
CA ASP A 281 9.18 -0.35 13.58
C ASP A 281 8.45 0.75 12.81
N ARG A 282 9.21 1.71 12.28
CA ARG A 282 8.73 2.78 11.40
C ARG A 282 8.91 2.36 9.94
N PHE A 283 7.81 2.26 9.20
CA PHE A 283 7.82 1.92 7.78
C PHE A 283 7.73 3.18 6.92
N HIS A 284 8.59 3.31 5.92
CA HIS A 284 8.43 4.28 4.85
C HIS A 284 8.48 3.51 3.54
N ILE A 285 7.34 3.42 2.87
CA ILE A 285 7.17 2.60 1.68
C ILE A 285 6.79 3.53 0.54
N GLN A 286 7.44 3.36 -0.60
CA GLN A 286 7.00 3.94 -1.86
C GLN A 286 7.13 2.87 -2.95
N MET A 287 6.05 2.63 -3.69
CA MET A 287 6.06 1.75 -4.85
C MET A 287 5.51 2.52 -6.03
N SER A 288 6.16 2.41 -7.18
CA SER A 288 5.76 3.07 -8.41
C SER A 288 5.39 2.05 -9.49
N ASP A 289 4.76 2.54 -10.56
CA ASP A 289 4.45 1.78 -11.77
C ASP A 289 3.85 0.40 -11.49
N ILE A 290 2.85 0.37 -10.61
CA ILE A 290 2.16 -0.86 -10.24
C ILE A 290 1.11 -1.14 -11.32
N LEU A 291 1.19 -2.29 -11.97
CA LEU A 291 0.25 -2.73 -13.00
C LEU A 291 -0.30 -4.10 -12.62
N LEU A 292 -1.61 -4.21 -12.46
CA LEU A 292 -2.30 -5.49 -12.33
C LEU A 292 -3.06 -5.78 -13.61
N ASN A 293 -2.96 -7.03 -14.06
CA ASN A 293 -3.61 -7.53 -15.27
C ASN A 293 -4.48 -8.75 -14.95
N GLY A 294 -5.58 -8.88 -15.69
CA GLY A 294 -6.48 -10.02 -15.59
C GLY A 294 -7.24 -10.06 -14.26
N ILE A 295 -7.71 -8.89 -13.80
CA ILE A 295 -8.63 -8.80 -12.66
C ILE A 295 -9.97 -9.45 -13.01
N ASP A 296 -10.42 -10.40 -12.20
CA ASP A 296 -11.71 -11.06 -12.33
C ASP A 296 -12.81 -10.23 -11.65
N LEU A 297 -13.36 -9.27 -12.40
CA LEU A 297 -14.42 -8.39 -11.91
C LEU A 297 -15.72 -9.13 -11.56
N PRO A 298 -16.27 -10.02 -12.41
CA PRO A 298 -17.49 -10.76 -12.07
C PRO A 298 -17.37 -11.47 -10.73
N LEU A 299 -16.20 -12.05 -10.44
CA LEU A 299 -15.94 -12.71 -9.17
C LEU A 299 -15.79 -11.73 -8.00
N TYR A 300 -15.11 -10.60 -8.21
CA TYR A 300 -15.00 -9.55 -7.20
C TYR A 300 -16.38 -9.05 -6.77
N ILE A 301 -17.31 -8.87 -7.69
CA ILE A 301 -18.63 -8.34 -7.33
C ILE A 301 -19.53 -9.40 -6.71
N SER A 302 -19.58 -10.60 -7.31
CA SER A 302 -20.45 -11.68 -6.84
C SER A 302 -19.99 -12.28 -5.51
N LYS A 303 -18.68 -12.32 -5.23
CA LYS A 303 -18.12 -12.99 -4.05
C LYS A 303 -17.20 -12.14 -3.19
N GLN A 304 -16.92 -10.89 -3.58
CA GLN A 304 -15.93 -10.04 -2.92
C GLN A 304 -14.52 -10.64 -2.92
N GLU A 305 -14.23 -11.54 -3.87
CA GLU A 305 -12.92 -12.15 -4.03
C GLU A 305 -12.10 -11.38 -5.06
N PHE A 306 -11.03 -10.73 -4.63
CA PHE A 306 -10.11 -10.06 -5.54
C PHE A 306 -9.14 -11.09 -6.13
N ARG A 307 -9.23 -11.31 -7.44
CA ARG A 307 -8.32 -12.22 -8.15
C ARG A 307 -7.67 -11.51 -9.34
N ALA A 308 -6.34 -11.61 -9.43
CA ALA A 308 -5.56 -11.11 -10.56
C ALA A 308 -4.56 -12.18 -11.03
N LYS A 309 -4.30 -12.20 -12.35
CA LYS A 309 -3.31 -13.12 -12.94
C LYS A 309 -1.90 -12.65 -12.66
N GLU A 310 -1.64 -11.37 -12.86
CA GLU A 310 -0.30 -10.82 -12.71
C GLU A 310 -0.35 -9.42 -12.09
N MET A 311 0.62 -9.13 -11.25
CA MET A 311 0.97 -7.80 -10.79
C MET A 311 2.44 -7.54 -11.14
N ALA A 312 2.74 -6.43 -11.79
CA ALA A 312 4.09 -5.93 -11.96
C ALA A 312 4.27 -4.68 -11.08
N ILE A 313 5.38 -4.60 -10.37
CA ILE A 313 5.77 -3.43 -9.57
C ILE A 313 7.17 -3.06 -10.05
N ALA A 314 7.35 -1.81 -10.47
CA ALA A 314 8.63 -1.31 -10.96
C ALA A 314 9.01 -0.02 -10.23
N ASN A 315 10.23 -0.01 -9.70
CA ASN A 315 10.77 1.11 -8.94
C ASN A 315 10.07 1.31 -7.58
N GLY A 316 10.88 1.59 -6.56
CA GLY A 316 10.34 1.87 -5.24
C GLY A 316 11.35 1.60 -4.15
N PHE A 317 10.92 1.84 -2.91
CA PHE A 317 11.70 1.48 -1.75
C PHE A 317 10.82 1.07 -0.57
N ILE A 318 11.40 0.25 0.30
CA ILE A 318 10.92 -0.06 1.63
C ILE A 318 12.05 0.33 2.60
N SER A 319 11.82 1.33 3.42
CA SER A 319 12.74 1.75 4.48
C SER A 319 12.12 1.49 5.83
N VAL A 320 12.77 0.66 6.63
CA VAL A 320 12.33 0.32 7.99
C VAL A 320 13.36 0.82 8.99
N PHE A 321 12.89 1.52 10.02
CA PHE A 321 13.74 2.03 11.09
C PHE A 321 13.21 1.61 12.47
N ASN A 322 14.12 1.25 13.38
CA ASN A 322 13.80 0.99 14.78
C ASN A 322 14.79 1.72 15.72
N ASP A 323 14.24 2.32 16.78
CA ASP A 323 15.03 2.92 17.86
C ASP A 323 15.07 1.98 19.07
N ASN A 324 16.20 1.27 19.24
CA ASN A 324 16.41 0.36 20.37
C ASN A 324 16.77 1.09 21.68
N SER A 325 16.84 2.42 21.71
CA SER A 325 17.03 3.16 22.97
C SER A 325 15.77 3.15 23.84
N LEU A 326 14.61 2.91 23.23
CA LEU A 326 13.33 2.85 23.91
C LEU A 326 13.13 1.45 24.52
N GLY A 327 12.74 1.43 25.80
CA GLY A 327 12.53 0.18 26.54
C GLY A 327 11.48 -0.72 25.91
N LYS A 328 11.56 -2.03 26.21
CA LYS A 328 10.56 -3.03 25.83
C LYS A 328 9.31 -3.01 26.75
N ASN A 329 9.02 -1.89 27.41
CA ASN A 329 7.88 -1.75 28.31
C ASN A 329 6.59 -1.78 27.50
N TYR A 330 6.21 -2.99 27.12
CA TYR A 330 4.99 -3.37 26.44
C TYR A 330 3.98 -3.70 27.54
N ASP A 331 2.79 -3.13 27.47
CA ASP A 331 1.66 -3.65 28.25
C ASP A 331 1.17 -4.95 27.58
N PRO A 332 1.27 -6.11 28.25
CA PRO A 332 0.74 -7.37 27.72
C PRO A 332 -0.75 -7.31 27.40
N ALA A 333 -1.51 -6.40 28.04
CA ALA A 333 -2.94 -6.22 27.84
C ALA A 333 -3.29 -5.46 26.54
N ASP A 334 -2.35 -4.72 25.92
CA ASP A 334 -2.49 -4.05 24.61
C ASP A 334 -2.42 -5.04 23.41
N SER A 335 -2.93 -6.26 23.64
CA SER A 335 -2.79 -7.53 22.93
C SER A 335 -3.29 -7.61 21.46
N LEU A 336 -3.23 -6.52 20.70
CA LEU A 336 -3.29 -6.50 19.22
C LEU A 336 -1.89 -6.52 18.56
N GLU A 337 -0.79 -6.37 19.32
CA GLU A 337 0.58 -6.24 18.78
C GLU A 337 1.58 -7.33 19.23
N ASN A 338 1.16 -8.59 19.36
CA ASN A 338 2.14 -9.69 19.35
C ASN A 338 2.84 -9.72 17.97
N ARG A 339 4.08 -9.20 17.88
CA ARG A 339 4.89 -9.24 16.62
C ARG A 339 5.28 -10.67 16.21
N VAL A 340 4.88 -11.64 17.02
CA VAL A 340 4.96 -13.08 16.81
C VAL A 340 4.10 -13.55 15.62
N ARG A 341 3.31 -12.70 14.94
CA ARG A 341 2.53 -13.10 13.73
C ARG A 341 2.53 -12.08 12.59
N ARG A 342 3.68 -11.43 12.36
CA ARG A 342 3.81 -10.33 11.38
C ARG A 342 4.80 -10.63 10.25
N PHE A 343 5.07 -11.89 9.96
CA PHE A 343 5.82 -12.23 8.75
C PHE A 343 4.99 -11.93 7.50
N PRO A 344 5.62 -11.67 6.33
CA PRO A 344 4.90 -11.23 5.13
C PRO A 344 3.70 -12.12 4.76
N HIS A 345 3.86 -13.44 4.82
CA HIS A 345 2.79 -14.40 4.51
C HIS A 345 1.69 -14.43 5.58
N GLN A 346 2.03 -14.23 6.86
CA GLN A 346 1.04 -14.11 7.94
C GLN A 346 0.24 -12.82 7.81
N LEU A 347 0.89 -11.70 7.48
CA LEU A 347 0.21 -10.43 7.21
C LEU A 347 -0.78 -10.58 6.06
N LEU A 348 -0.39 -11.27 4.99
CA LEU A 348 -1.28 -11.64 3.89
C LEU A 348 -2.49 -12.47 4.38
N GLN A 349 -2.29 -13.43 5.30
CA GLN A 349 -3.39 -14.21 5.87
C GLN A 349 -4.34 -13.37 6.75
N ASN A 350 -3.86 -12.27 7.33
CA ASN A 350 -4.66 -11.39 8.19
C ASN A 350 -5.47 -10.34 7.40
N ILE A 351 -5.26 -10.23 6.08
CA ILE A 351 -6.08 -9.37 5.23
C ILE A 351 -7.51 -9.93 5.22
N SER A 352 -8.50 -9.13 5.62
CA SER A 352 -9.91 -9.57 5.65
C SER A 352 -10.49 -9.79 4.26
N ALA A 353 -10.01 -9.05 3.26
CA ALA A 353 -10.41 -9.23 1.87
C ALA A 353 -9.83 -10.56 1.33
N PRO A 354 -10.66 -11.44 0.73
CA PRO A 354 -10.18 -12.61 0.02
C PRO A 354 -9.39 -12.20 -1.23
N VAL A 355 -8.11 -12.53 -1.30
CA VAL A 355 -7.18 -12.07 -2.34
C VAL A 355 -6.41 -13.25 -2.93
N LEU A 356 -6.26 -13.26 -4.25
CA LEU A 356 -5.30 -14.05 -5.00
C LEU A 356 -4.62 -13.19 -6.06
N ILE A 357 -3.29 -13.15 -6.02
CA ILE A 357 -2.46 -12.70 -7.13
C ILE A 357 -1.58 -13.88 -7.51
N GLN A 358 -1.78 -14.44 -8.70
CA GLN A 358 -1.08 -15.68 -9.09
C GLN A 358 0.42 -15.45 -9.22
N LYS A 359 0.83 -14.29 -9.74
CA LYS A 359 2.23 -13.90 -9.93
C LYS A 359 2.45 -12.42 -9.64
N ILE A 360 3.46 -12.08 -8.85
CA ILE A 360 3.97 -10.71 -8.72
C ILE A 360 5.37 -10.67 -9.32
N LYS A 361 5.63 -9.74 -10.25
CA LYS A 361 6.97 -9.41 -10.75
C LYS A 361 7.43 -8.13 -10.09
N LEU A 362 8.57 -8.20 -9.41
CA LEU A 362 9.23 -7.05 -8.79
C LEU A 362 10.42 -6.65 -9.67
N LYS A 363 10.56 -5.36 -9.94
CA LYS A 363 11.72 -4.81 -10.65
C LYS A 363 12.24 -3.58 -9.92
N ASP A 364 13.52 -3.60 -9.61
CA ASP A 364 14.27 -2.43 -9.13
C ASP A 364 13.69 -1.77 -7.88
N VAL A 365 13.55 -2.55 -6.81
CA VAL A 365 13.06 -2.05 -5.51
C VAL A 365 14.16 -2.11 -4.45
N ASP A 366 14.35 -1.00 -3.74
CA ASP A 366 15.32 -0.94 -2.65
C ASP A 366 14.69 -1.32 -1.32
N VAL A 367 15.32 -2.19 -0.55
CA VAL A 367 14.87 -2.52 0.81
C VAL A 367 15.97 -2.15 1.79
N SER A 368 15.64 -1.41 2.84
CA SER A 368 16.60 -1.11 3.89
C SER A 368 16.01 -1.27 5.29
N TYR A 369 16.84 -1.76 6.19
CA TYR A 369 16.53 -1.88 7.60
C TYR A 369 17.62 -1.17 8.40
N ALA A 370 17.20 -0.32 9.33
CA ALA A 370 18.10 0.44 10.17
C ALA A 370 17.72 0.38 11.64
N VAL A 371 18.75 0.38 12.47
CA VAL A 371 18.61 0.32 13.92
C VAL A 371 19.53 1.35 14.55
N TYR A 372 18.99 2.12 15.48
CA TYR A 372 19.80 2.96 16.36
C TYR A 372 20.28 2.15 17.56
N ASN A 373 21.59 2.21 17.87
CA ASN A 373 22.17 1.55 19.03
C ASN A 373 22.54 2.59 20.10
N PRO A 374 21.96 2.54 21.32
CA PRO A 374 22.27 3.50 22.38
C PRO A 374 23.72 3.39 22.89
N GLU A 375 24.37 2.22 22.81
CA GLU A 375 25.75 2.02 23.29
C GLU A 375 26.77 2.75 22.40
N SER A 376 26.62 2.62 21.09
CA SER A 376 27.50 3.28 20.12
C SER A 376 27.06 4.70 19.77
N GLN A 377 25.81 5.06 20.11
CA GLN A 377 25.13 6.28 19.65
C GLN A 377 25.13 6.42 18.12
N GLN A 378 25.18 5.30 17.40
CA GLN A 378 25.22 5.28 15.95
C GLN A 378 24.09 4.40 15.37
N ARG A 379 23.68 4.75 14.16
CA ARG A 379 22.76 3.96 13.35
C ARG A 379 23.53 2.93 12.54
N GLY A 380 23.12 1.66 12.63
CA GLY A 380 23.47 0.64 11.66
C GLY A 380 22.39 0.51 10.60
N LYS A 381 22.78 0.44 9.33
CA LYS A 381 21.85 0.27 8.19
C LYS A 381 22.33 -0.87 7.31
N ILE A 382 21.41 -1.78 6.97
CA ILE A 382 21.56 -2.75 5.90
C ILE A 382 20.64 -2.36 4.74
N SER A 383 21.13 -2.43 3.50
CA SER A 383 20.35 -2.20 2.28
C SER A 383 20.49 -3.38 1.32
N PHE A 384 19.42 -3.60 0.57
CA PHE A 384 19.26 -4.57 -0.51
C PHE A 384 18.75 -3.77 -1.71
N GLU A 385 19.68 -3.40 -2.57
CA GLU A 385 19.46 -2.43 -3.66
C GLU A 385 19.16 -3.15 -4.96
N HIS A 386 18.39 -2.51 -5.84
CA HIS A 386 17.98 -3.06 -7.14
C HIS A 386 17.29 -4.42 -7.06
N THR A 387 16.47 -4.65 -6.01
CA THR A 387 15.82 -5.95 -5.78
C THR A 387 14.80 -6.22 -6.87
N SER A 388 14.95 -7.36 -7.55
CA SER A 388 14.06 -7.81 -8.62
C SER A 388 13.74 -9.29 -8.45
N GLY A 389 12.57 -9.74 -8.87
CA GLY A 389 12.19 -11.12 -8.67
C GLY A 389 10.73 -11.45 -8.94
N VAL A 390 10.32 -12.65 -8.53
CA VAL A 390 9.00 -13.20 -8.77
C VAL A 390 8.44 -13.80 -7.50
N PHE A 391 7.19 -13.45 -7.19
CA PHE A 391 6.38 -14.11 -6.17
C PHE A 391 5.31 -14.92 -6.90
N LYS A 392 5.04 -16.14 -6.43
CA LYS A 392 3.99 -17.01 -6.96
C LYS A 392 3.02 -17.39 -5.86
N ASN A 393 1.75 -17.54 -6.21
CA ASN A 393 0.67 -17.98 -5.31
C ASN A 393 0.50 -17.06 -4.08
N VAL A 394 0.38 -15.76 -4.31
CA VAL A 394 0.14 -14.78 -3.24
C VAL A 394 -1.36 -14.79 -2.92
N THR A 395 -1.76 -15.55 -1.89
CA THR A 395 -3.17 -15.76 -1.56
C THR A 395 -3.47 -15.93 -0.06
N ASN A 396 -4.67 -15.57 0.34
CA ASN A 396 -5.28 -15.97 1.62
C ASN A 396 -6.51 -16.88 1.45
N LEU A 397 -6.89 -17.22 0.21
CA LEU A 397 -8.06 -18.04 -0.09
C LEU A 397 -7.88 -19.49 0.37
N THR A 398 -8.78 -19.97 1.23
CA THR A 398 -8.75 -21.36 1.75
C THR A 398 -8.74 -22.41 0.64
N LYS A 399 -9.55 -22.24 -0.40
CA LYS A 399 -9.65 -23.16 -1.55
C LYS A 399 -8.35 -23.25 -2.35
N ILE A 400 -7.61 -22.14 -2.48
CA ILE A 400 -6.34 -22.12 -3.22
C ILE A 400 -5.24 -22.75 -2.36
N LYS A 401 -5.20 -22.41 -1.06
CA LYS A 401 -4.24 -22.99 -0.11
C LYS A 401 -4.37 -24.51 0.04
N ALA A 402 -5.59 -25.05 -0.11
CA ALA A 402 -5.82 -26.49 -0.11
C ALA A 402 -5.19 -27.22 -1.31
N ILE A 403 -5.00 -26.52 -2.44
CA ILE A 403 -4.38 -27.07 -3.66
C ILE A 403 -2.86 -26.82 -3.64
N ASN A 404 -2.46 -25.59 -3.34
CA ASN A 404 -1.06 -25.18 -3.21
C ASN A 404 -0.89 -24.34 -1.94
N PRO A 405 -0.34 -24.93 -0.86
CA PRO A 405 -0.15 -24.22 0.41
C PRO A 405 1.10 -23.35 0.42
N VAL A 406 1.88 -23.28 -0.66
CA VAL A 406 3.17 -22.57 -0.68
C VAL A 406 3.09 -21.28 -1.48
N MET A 407 3.52 -20.18 -0.88
CA MET A 407 3.90 -18.96 -1.60
C MET A 407 5.41 -18.96 -1.81
N GLU A 408 5.83 -19.06 -3.08
CA GLU A 408 7.23 -19.10 -3.48
C GLU A 408 7.70 -17.71 -3.90
N VAL A 409 8.90 -17.32 -3.49
CA VAL A 409 9.49 -16.01 -3.80
C VAL A 409 10.95 -16.19 -4.20
N ASP A 410 11.29 -15.79 -5.41
CA ASP A 410 12.66 -15.77 -5.94
C ASP A 410 13.10 -14.33 -6.15
N LEU A 411 14.23 -13.92 -5.56
CA LEU A 411 14.75 -12.56 -5.64
C LEU A 411 16.23 -12.55 -6.01
N LYS A 412 16.63 -11.49 -6.72
CA LYS A 412 18.01 -11.05 -6.90
C LYS A 412 18.15 -9.62 -6.38
N THR A 413 19.22 -9.33 -5.66
CA THR A 413 19.44 -8.01 -5.05
C THR A 413 20.94 -7.75 -4.86
N TYR A 414 21.30 -6.51 -4.52
CA TYR A 414 22.66 -6.12 -4.16
C TYR A 414 22.71 -5.70 -2.69
N LEU A 415 23.34 -6.54 -1.86
CA LEU A 415 23.64 -6.20 -0.48
C LEU A 415 24.58 -4.99 -0.43
N LEU A 416 24.13 -3.91 0.20
CA LEU A 416 24.86 -2.65 0.34
C LEU A 416 25.36 -2.09 -1.01
N GLY A 417 24.57 -2.30 -2.07
CA GLY A 417 24.83 -1.81 -3.42
C GLY A 417 26.01 -2.49 -4.13
N GLN A 418 26.65 -3.50 -3.53
CA GLN A 418 27.87 -4.10 -4.09
C GLN A 418 27.84 -5.62 -4.13
N GLY A 419 27.23 -6.30 -3.15
CA GLY A 419 27.26 -7.76 -3.08
C GLY A 419 26.04 -8.40 -3.73
N GLU A 420 26.18 -9.00 -4.91
CA GLU A 420 25.08 -9.72 -5.54
C GLU A 420 24.61 -10.86 -4.63
N LEU A 421 23.30 -10.93 -4.40
CA LEU A 421 22.64 -11.86 -3.50
C LEU A 421 21.42 -12.46 -4.19
N ASP A 422 21.46 -13.77 -4.39
CA ASP A 422 20.31 -14.58 -4.83
C ASP A 422 19.57 -15.11 -3.60
N LEU A 423 18.24 -14.99 -3.58
CA LEU A 423 17.38 -15.44 -2.48
C LEU A 423 16.19 -16.25 -3.01
N ASN A 424 15.81 -17.28 -2.27
CA ASN A 424 14.56 -18.00 -2.45
C ASN A 424 13.87 -18.17 -1.09
N PHE A 425 12.58 -17.90 -1.03
CA PHE A 425 11.71 -18.14 0.12
C PHE A 425 10.56 -19.05 -0.28
N ASN A 426 10.22 -19.99 0.60
CA ASN A 426 9.03 -20.81 0.51
C ASN A 426 8.22 -20.63 1.80
N PHE A 427 7.12 -19.89 1.72
CA PHE A 427 6.25 -19.62 2.85
C PHE A 427 5.11 -20.64 2.90
N ASP A 428 4.92 -21.29 4.04
CA ASP A 428 3.78 -22.17 4.27
C ASP A 428 2.56 -21.34 4.71
N LEU A 429 1.53 -21.30 3.85
CA LEU A 429 0.31 -20.53 4.06
C LEU A 429 -0.69 -21.22 5.01
N LEU A 430 -0.44 -22.47 5.39
CA LEU A 430 -1.27 -23.26 6.32
C LEU A 430 -0.64 -23.38 7.71
N ASP A 431 0.67 -23.15 7.85
CA ASP A 431 1.33 -23.24 9.15
C ASP A 431 0.89 -22.12 10.11
N LYS A 432 0.19 -22.51 11.17
CA LYS A 432 -0.30 -21.61 12.23
C LYS A 432 0.85 -20.94 12.99
N ASN A 433 2.04 -21.54 12.99
CA ASN A 433 3.24 -20.97 13.58
C ASN A 433 4.09 -20.19 12.57
N GLY A 434 3.54 -19.86 11.39
CA GLY A 434 4.20 -19.02 10.41
C GLY A 434 5.46 -19.64 9.81
N GLY A 435 5.49 -20.96 9.63
CA GLY A 435 6.61 -21.68 9.04
C GLY A 435 6.96 -21.19 7.63
N PHE A 436 8.26 -21.15 7.35
CA PHE A 436 8.82 -20.87 6.04
C PHE A 436 10.23 -21.44 5.93
N ALA A 437 10.70 -21.61 4.70
CA ALA A 437 12.10 -21.90 4.41
C ALA A 437 12.69 -20.74 3.61
N TYR A 438 13.99 -20.49 3.78
CA TYR A 438 14.72 -19.53 2.98
C TYR A 438 16.15 -20.01 2.71
N LYS A 439 16.62 -19.76 1.51
CA LYS A 439 17.98 -20.07 1.07
C LYS A 439 18.52 -18.96 0.21
N GLY A 440 19.84 -18.88 0.11
CA GLY A 440 20.46 -17.88 -0.73
C GLY A 440 21.96 -18.05 -0.90
N GLN A 441 22.50 -17.26 -1.81
CA GLN A 441 23.92 -17.17 -2.09
C GLN A 441 24.32 -15.70 -2.25
N LEU A 442 25.19 -15.22 -1.35
CA LEU A 442 25.95 -13.99 -1.59
C LEU A 442 27.18 -14.37 -2.41
N HIS A 443 27.39 -13.66 -3.52
CA HIS A 443 28.57 -13.81 -4.35
C HIS A 443 29.75 -13.00 -3.79
N THR A 444 30.84 -12.95 -4.54
CA THR A 444 32.08 -12.33 -4.09
C THR A 444 31.88 -10.86 -3.71
N PHE A 445 32.36 -10.46 -2.53
CA PHE A 445 32.13 -9.13 -1.97
C PHE A 445 33.20 -8.72 -0.96
N ASN A 446 33.53 -7.43 -0.93
CA ASN A 446 34.50 -6.87 0.01
C ASN A 446 33.88 -6.73 1.41
N ALA A 447 34.37 -7.52 2.38
CA ALA A 447 33.81 -7.56 3.73
C ALA A 447 33.87 -6.21 4.47
N ARG A 448 34.76 -5.28 4.08
CA ARG A 448 34.86 -3.94 4.69
C ARG A 448 33.58 -3.12 4.56
N VAL A 449 32.76 -3.39 3.55
CA VAL A 449 31.49 -2.69 3.32
C VAL A 449 30.50 -2.98 4.48
N LEU A 450 30.59 -4.15 5.12
CA LEU A 450 29.77 -4.50 6.30
C LEU A 450 30.05 -3.59 7.51
N ASN A 451 31.10 -2.78 7.49
CA ASN A 451 31.37 -1.80 8.55
C ASN A 451 30.23 -0.79 8.77
N GLN A 452 29.33 -0.60 7.80
CA GLN A 452 28.10 0.18 7.97
C GLN A 452 27.14 -0.41 9.01
N ILE A 453 27.33 -1.68 9.38
CA ILE A 453 26.52 -2.42 10.34
C ILE A 453 27.39 -2.89 11.51
N THR A 454 28.56 -3.48 11.24
CA THR A 454 29.38 -4.11 12.28
C THR A 454 29.97 -3.10 13.25
N LYS A 455 30.31 -1.88 12.80
CA LYS A 455 30.78 -0.82 13.70
C LYS A 455 29.66 -0.31 14.62
N PRO A 456 28.53 0.20 14.10
CA PRO A 456 27.50 0.79 14.97
C PRO A 456 26.77 -0.24 15.83
N LEU A 457 26.51 -1.44 15.32
CA LEU A 457 25.72 -2.44 16.05
C LEU A 457 26.56 -3.48 16.79
N GLY A 458 27.73 -3.82 16.26
CA GLY A 458 28.61 -4.85 16.83
C GLY A 458 29.83 -4.31 17.57
N LEU A 459 30.12 -3.00 17.47
CA LEU A 459 31.39 -2.41 17.94
C LEU A 459 32.61 -3.15 17.37
N VAL A 460 32.53 -3.63 16.13
CA VAL A 460 33.59 -4.36 15.42
C VAL A 460 33.87 -3.67 14.09
N ARG A 461 35.14 -3.37 13.83
CA ARG A 461 35.61 -2.89 12.53
C ARG A 461 36.28 -4.03 11.77
N ILE A 462 35.85 -4.29 10.54
CA ILE A 462 36.58 -5.12 9.58
C ILE A 462 37.65 -4.26 8.93
N ASN A 463 38.91 -4.61 9.12
CA ASN A 463 40.06 -3.91 8.55
C ASN A 463 40.27 -4.31 7.09
N ARG A 464 40.15 -5.61 6.78
CA ARG A 464 40.27 -6.22 5.46
C ARG A 464 39.58 -7.60 5.45
N GLY A 465 39.34 -8.14 4.26
CA GLY A 465 38.69 -9.43 4.05
C GLY A 465 37.85 -9.44 2.78
N ILE A 466 37.89 -10.56 2.06
CA ILE A 466 37.07 -10.80 0.88
C ILE A 466 36.20 -12.02 1.16
N ILE A 467 34.89 -11.83 1.00
CA ILE A 467 33.92 -12.92 0.95
C ILE A 467 34.02 -13.48 -0.46
N ASP A 468 34.37 -14.75 -0.61
CA ASP A 468 34.28 -15.44 -1.90
C ASP A 468 32.82 -15.85 -2.16
N LYS A 469 32.19 -16.47 -1.16
CA LYS A 469 30.82 -16.99 -1.27
C LYS A 469 30.20 -17.21 0.11
N LEU A 470 28.94 -16.85 0.29
CA LEU A 470 28.16 -17.24 1.47
C LEU A 470 26.89 -17.95 1.00
N ARG A 471 26.76 -19.24 1.30
CA ARG A 471 25.54 -20.03 1.05
C ARG A 471 24.84 -20.31 2.36
N PHE A 472 23.51 -20.25 2.32
CA PHE A 472 22.70 -20.57 3.48
C PHE A 472 21.40 -21.25 3.09
N ASN A 473 20.90 -22.09 4.00
CA ASN A 473 19.61 -22.77 3.88
C ASN A 473 19.03 -22.97 5.28
N PHE A 474 17.86 -22.39 5.50
CA PHE A 474 17.18 -22.35 6.78
C PHE A 474 15.72 -22.75 6.67
N LYS A 475 15.22 -23.38 7.73
CA LYS A 475 13.80 -23.47 8.07
C LYS A 475 13.56 -22.57 9.28
N ALA A 476 12.49 -21.80 9.24
CA ALA A 476 12.17 -20.82 10.27
C ALA A 476 10.67 -20.75 10.52
N ASN A 477 10.30 -20.26 11.69
CA ASN A 477 8.93 -20.02 12.11
C ASN A 477 8.92 -18.88 13.14
N ASN A 478 7.81 -18.72 13.87
CA ASN A 478 7.72 -17.68 14.88
C ASN A 478 8.75 -17.81 16.01
N ASP A 479 9.20 -19.03 16.32
CA ASP A 479 10.06 -19.34 17.47
C ASP A 479 11.54 -19.18 17.16
N GLY A 480 11.94 -19.27 15.90
CA GLY A 480 13.37 -19.30 15.56
C GLY A 480 13.68 -19.76 14.15
N ALA A 481 14.96 -20.03 13.91
CA ALA A 481 15.47 -20.53 12.64
C ALA A 481 16.55 -21.60 12.85
N LYS A 482 16.49 -22.66 12.06
CA LYS A 482 17.45 -23.77 12.04
C LYS A 482 17.97 -23.98 10.62
N GLY A 483 19.27 -24.15 10.46
CA GLY A 483 19.84 -24.24 9.12
C GLY A 483 21.35 -24.48 9.08
N LYS A 484 21.89 -24.42 7.87
CA LYS A 484 23.32 -24.50 7.61
C LYS A 484 23.81 -23.24 6.90
N VAL A 485 25.05 -22.86 7.21
CA VAL A 485 25.74 -21.73 6.61
C VAL A 485 27.13 -22.18 6.17
N ASP A 486 27.41 -22.00 4.88
CA ASP A 486 28.71 -22.26 4.27
C ASP A 486 29.34 -20.92 3.88
N PHE A 487 30.33 -20.47 4.64
CA PHE A 487 30.93 -19.14 4.48
C PHE A 487 32.39 -19.23 4.03
N TYR A 488 32.62 -18.95 2.74
CA TYR A 488 33.92 -18.94 2.09
C TYR A 488 34.48 -17.52 2.07
N TYR A 489 35.66 -17.33 2.65
CA TYR A 489 36.30 -16.03 2.73
C TYR A 489 37.80 -16.16 2.97
N TYR A 490 38.53 -15.07 2.71
CA TYR A 490 39.98 -15.01 2.92
C TYR A 490 40.44 -13.60 3.33
N ASP A 491 41.62 -13.54 3.94
CA ASP A 491 42.27 -12.34 4.48
C ASP A 491 41.37 -11.51 5.44
N LEU A 492 40.56 -12.18 6.25
CA LEU A 492 39.70 -11.51 7.23
C LEU A 492 40.53 -11.01 8.41
N SER A 493 40.47 -9.71 8.67
CA SER A 493 41.02 -9.07 9.88
C SER A 493 40.03 -8.10 10.47
N VAL A 494 39.89 -8.12 11.79
CA VAL A 494 38.99 -7.23 12.53
C VAL A 494 39.68 -6.50 13.67
N ALA A 495 39.03 -5.46 14.18
CA ALA A 495 39.40 -4.73 15.38
C ALA A 495 38.17 -4.49 16.27
N LEU A 496 38.36 -4.60 17.58
CA LEU A 496 37.32 -4.31 18.57
C LEU A 496 37.27 -2.81 18.86
N MET A 497 36.07 -2.25 18.86
CA MET A 497 35.82 -0.84 19.07
C MET A 497 35.28 -0.58 20.49
N LYS A 498 35.33 0.68 20.92
CA LYS A 498 34.60 1.19 22.08
C LYS A 498 34.10 2.61 21.79
N ASN A 499 33.02 2.98 22.43
CA ASN A 499 32.66 4.38 22.57
C ASN A 499 33.59 5.02 23.61
N ASP A 500 34.14 6.20 23.31
CA ASP A 500 35.08 6.93 24.17
C ASP A 500 34.47 8.30 24.47
N PRO A 501 34.15 8.64 25.73
CA PRO A 501 33.43 9.87 26.07
C PRO A 501 34.11 11.15 25.60
N ASP A 502 35.43 11.11 25.40
CA ASP A 502 36.24 12.26 25.03
C ASP A 502 36.38 12.41 23.49
N LYS A 503 35.73 11.57 22.68
CA LYS A 503 35.85 11.55 21.22
C LYS A 503 34.52 11.33 20.52
N ASP A 504 34.26 12.14 19.48
CA ASP A 504 33.05 12.07 18.65
C ASP A 504 32.96 10.84 17.71
N HIS A 505 33.85 9.87 17.86
CA HIS A 505 33.88 8.65 17.03
C HIS A 505 34.36 7.43 17.81
N LEU A 506 33.88 6.25 17.41
CA LEU A 506 34.31 4.97 17.99
C LEU A 506 35.83 4.78 17.81
N VAL A 507 36.53 4.44 18.90
CA VAL A 507 37.97 4.19 18.88
C VAL A 507 38.30 2.71 19.05
N THR A 508 39.40 2.29 18.44
CA THR A 508 39.94 0.94 18.58
C THR A 508 40.45 0.71 20.00
N ARG A 509 40.16 -0.46 20.58
CA ARG A 509 40.79 -0.90 21.83
C ARG A 509 42.22 -1.36 21.53
N GLY A 510 43.16 -0.43 21.41
CA GLY A 510 44.50 -0.65 20.81
C GLY A 510 45.23 -1.93 21.25
N LEU A 511 45.35 -2.21 22.55
CA LEU A 511 46.05 -3.41 23.06
C LEU A 511 45.17 -4.68 23.13
N LEU A 512 43.85 -4.54 23.27
CA LEU A 512 42.91 -5.67 23.24
C LEU A 512 42.64 -6.19 21.81
N SER A 513 42.87 -5.36 20.78
CA SER A 513 42.68 -5.72 19.37
C SER A 513 43.79 -6.62 18.82
N ILE A 514 44.95 -6.66 19.47
CA ILE A 514 46.07 -7.56 19.13
C ILE A 514 45.72 -9.00 19.55
N LEU A 515 45.13 -9.19 20.74
CA LEU A 515 44.59 -10.48 21.17
C LEU A 515 43.43 -10.94 20.26
N ALA A 516 42.69 -10.01 19.66
CA ALA A 516 41.60 -10.34 18.75
C ALA A 516 42.03 -10.99 17.44
N ASN A 517 43.14 -10.56 16.84
CA ASN A 517 43.64 -11.20 15.63
C ASN A 517 44.44 -12.50 15.94
N ALA A 518 44.93 -12.70 17.17
CA ALA A 518 45.72 -13.88 17.53
C ALA A 518 44.90 -15.07 18.09
N LEU A 519 43.72 -14.82 18.68
CA LEU A 519 42.91 -15.86 19.35
C LEU A 519 41.49 -16.04 18.77
N ILE A 520 40.94 -15.06 18.05
CA ILE A 520 39.47 -14.94 17.97
C ILE A 520 38.87 -15.34 16.62
N ILE A 521 39.57 -15.12 15.50
CA ILE A 521 38.96 -15.25 14.16
C ILE A 521 39.85 -16.04 13.21
N ASN A 522 39.25 -17.05 12.57
CA ASN A 522 39.86 -17.72 11.42
C ASN A 522 40.01 -16.69 10.30
N ALA A 523 41.23 -16.44 9.83
CA ALA A 523 41.49 -15.45 8.78
C ALA A 523 40.94 -15.88 7.40
N GLU A 524 40.68 -17.17 7.23
CA GLU A 524 40.22 -17.80 6.00
C GLU A 524 39.35 -19.03 6.30
N ASN A 525 38.44 -19.36 5.39
CA ASN A 525 37.67 -20.61 5.36
C ASN A 525 37.45 -21.01 3.89
N PRO A 526 37.98 -22.14 3.40
CA PRO A 526 38.74 -23.18 4.12
C PRO A 526 40.01 -22.68 4.80
N GLY A 527 40.43 -23.35 5.88
CA GLY A 527 41.66 -23.04 6.59
C GLY A 527 42.91 -23.33 5.75
N ARG A 528 44.09 -22.93 6.25
CA ARG A 528 45.39 -23.23 5.60
C ARG A 528 45.67 -24.72 5.43
N ASP A 529 45.02 -25.56 6.22
CA ASP A 529 45.06 -27.03 6.12
C ASP A 529 44.08 -27.59 5.06
N GLY A 530 43.41 -26.71 4.31
CA GLY A 530 42.42 -27.05 3.29
C GLY A 530 41.07 -27.48 3.85
N LYS A 531 40.86 -27.49 5.18
CA LYS A 531 39.60 -27.96 5.77
C LYS A 531 38.55 -26.85 5.76
N PHE A 532 37.42 -27.15 5.13
CA PHE A 532 36.26 -26.29 5.14
C PHE A 532 35.40 -26.52 6.39
N THR A 533 35.00 -25.42 7.05
CA THR A 533 34.09 -25.47 8.21
C THR A 533 32.72 -24.90 7.85
N SER A 534 31.71 -25.76 7.84
CA SER A 534 30.30 -25.38 7.74
C SER A 534 29.70 -25.14 9.13
N ALA A 535 28.84 -24.13 9.27
CA ALA A 535 28.18 -23.82 10.54
C ALA A 535 26.74 -24.34 10.54
N SER A 536 26.42 -25.19 11.53
CA SER A 536 25.03 -25.50 11.87
C SER A 536 24.48 -24.44 12.82
N VAL A 537 23.29 -23.94 12.53
CA VAL A 537 22.65 -22.88 13.28
C VAL A 537 21.34 -23.37 13.88
N ASN A 538 21.16 -23.10 15.16
CA ASN A 538 19.89 -23.21 15.86
C ASN A 538 19.67 -21.92 16.66
N TYR A 539 18.94 -20.98 16.06
CA TYR A 539 18.67 -19.67 16.64
C TYR A 539 17.27 -19.63 17.22
N SER A 540 17.17 -19.34 18.53
CA SER A 540 15.91 -19.03 19.20
C SER A 540 15.61 -17.54 19.11
N ARG A 541 14.43 -17.20 18.62
CA ARG A 541 14.02 -15.81 18.37
C ARG A 541 13.68 -15.14 19.70
N ILE A 542 14.16 -13.91 19.86
CA ILE A 542 13.69 -13.04 20.93
C ILE A 542 12.27 -12.59 20.59
N GLU A 543 11.34 -12.76 21.51
CA GLU A 543 9.97 -12.28 21.36
C GLU A 543 9.95 -10.80 20.94
N ASN A 544 8.94 -10.43 20.15
CA ASN A 544 8.73 -9.05 19.70
C ASN A 544 9.82 -8.46 18.76
N THR A 545 10.59 -9.30 18.09
CA THR A 545 11.52 -8.89 17.00
C THR A 545 10.85 -8.97 15.63
N SER A 546 11.41 -8.34 14.59
CA SER A 546 10.82 -8.33 13.22
C SER A 546 11.22 -9.55 12.38
N PHE A 547 10.58 -9.73 11.23
CA PHE A 547 10.98 -10.72 10.21
C PHE A 547 12.44 -10.56 9.78
N PHE A 548 12.85 -9.32 9.49
CA PHE A 548 14.23 -9.00 9.09
C PHE A 548 15.23 -9.30 10.21
N ASN A 549 14.85 -9.06 11.47
CA ASN A 549 15.69 -9.37 12.61
C ASN A 549 15.95 -10.88 12.72
N LEU A 550 14.92 -11.71 12.57
CA LEU A 550 15.05 -13.17 12.59
C LEU A 550 16.07 -13.65 11.55
N ILE A 551 15.90 -13.24 10.28
CA ILE A 551 16.78 -13.64 9.17
C ILE A 551 18.22 -13.17 9.40
N TRP A 552 18.40 -11.89 9.75
CA TRP A 552 19.73 -11.35 9.99
C TRP A 552 20.43 -12.04 11.17
N ARG A 553 19.73 -12.26 12.29
CA ARG A 553 20.31 -12.87 13.49
C ARG A 553 20.70 -14.33 13.27
N SER A 554 19.88 -15.12 12.59
CA SER A 554 20.23 -16.51 12.28
C SER A 554 21.41 -16.61 11.32
N LEU A 555 21.48 -15.75 10.30
CA LEU A 555 22.65 -15.66 9.43
C LEU A 555 23.90 -15.23 10.20
N PHE A 556 23.77 -14.22 11.06
CA PHE A 556 24.87 -13.71 11.87
C PHE A 556 25.45 -14.79 12.80
N VAL A 557 24.61 -15.63 13.41
CA VAL A 557 25.08 -16.77 14.23
C VAL A 557 25.90 -17.75 13.38
N GLY A 558 25.43 -18.08 12.16
CA GLY A 558 26.18 -18.95 11.26
C GLY A 558 27.53 -18.37 10.86
N ILE A 559 27.55 -17.10 10.46
CA ILE A 559 28.80 -16.38 10.11
C ILE A 559 29.75 -16.35 11.31
N LYS A 560 29.25 -15.98 12.50
CA LYS A 560 30.02 -15.92 13.76
C LYS A 560 30.70 -17.27 14.05
N ASN A 561 29.97 -18.38 13.89
CA ASN A 561 30.49 -19.72 14.09
C ASN A 561 31.52 -20.10 13.02
N SER A 562 31.28 -19.79 11.74
CA SER A 562 32.24 -20.05 10.65
C SER A 562 33.56 -19.31 10.83
N VAL A 563 33.52 -18.06 11.33
CA VAL A 563 34.74 -17.30 11.62
C VAL A 563 35.43 -17.73 12.91
N GLY A 564 34.92 -18.74 13.61
CA GLY A 564 35.55 -19.32 14.80
C GLY A 564 35.28 -18.56 16.10
N ILE A 565 34.26 -17.70 16.14
CA ILE A 565 33.82 -17.01 17.38
C ILE A 565 32.73 -17.85 18.05
N THR A 566 33.10 -18.92 18.74
CA THR A 566 32.15 -19.72 19.54
C THR A 566 31.85 -19.05 20.88
N ASP A 567 30.75 -19.42 21.54
CA ASP A 567 30.41 -18.88 22.87
C ASP A 567 31.50 -19.21 23.92
N GLU A 568 32.14 -20.37 23.82
CA GLU A 568 33.29 -20.77 24.64
C GLU A 568 34.47 -19.80 24.48
N LYS A 569 34.85 -19.50 23.24
CA LYS A 569 35.90 -18.52 22.95
C LYS A 569 35.49 -17.14 23.44
N GLN A 570 34.22 -16.75 23.32
CA GLN A 570 33.73 -15.47 23.87
C GLN A 570 33.90 -15.38 25.38
N GLU A 571 33.63 -16.44 26.14
CA GLU A 571 33.89 -16.46 27.59
C GLU A 571 35.37 -16.42 27.92
N GLU A 572 36.21 -17.15 27.17
CA GLU A 572 37.66 -17.08 27.29
C GLU A 572 38.19 -15.66 27.07
N ILE A 573 37.66 -14.96 26.07
CA ILE A 573 37.98 -13.56 25.78
C ILE A 573 37.54 -12.65 26.92
N ARG A 574 36.31 -12.81 27.43
CA ARG A 574 35.83 -12.00 28.57
C ARG A 574 36.74 -12.18 29.78
N LYS A 575 37.17 -13.41 30.08
CA LYS A 575 38.15 -13.69 31.14
C LYS A 575 39.49 -13.01 30.88
N HIS A 576 40.05 -13.11 29.67
CA HIS A 576 41.30 -12.44 29.32
C HIS A 576 41.20 -10.91 29.41
N ILE A 577 40.09 -10.32 28.96
CA ILE A 577 39.83 -8.87 29.08
C ILE A 577 39.76 -8.47 30.56
N LYS A 578 39.07 -9.25 31.40
CA LYS A 578 38.98 -8.99 32.84
C LYS A 578 40.37 -9.03 33.50
N ASN A 579 41.12 -10.11 33.26
CA ASN A 579 42.47 -10.28 33.79
C ASN A 579 43.42 -9.15 33.35
N PHE A 580 43.31 -8.72 32.08
CA PHE A 580 44.13 -7.62 31.57
C PHE A 580 43.77 -6.27 32.21
N LYS A 581 42.48 -5.99 32.41
CA LYS A 581 42.03 -4.79 33.14
C LYS A 581 42.56 -4.79 34.58
N GLU A 582 42.46 -5.91 35.28
CA GLU A 582 43.01 -6.08 36.64
C GLU A 582 44.54 -5.87 36.66
N MET A 583 45.25 -6.38 35.64
CA MET A 583 46.70 -6.17 35.51
C MET A 583 47.06 -4.70 35.28
N GLN A 584 46.31 -3.98 34.43
CA GLN A 584 46.51 -2.55 34.20
C GLN A 584 46.24 -1.72 35.46
N GLU A 585 45.18 -2.05 36.19
CA GLU A 585 44.84 -1.41 37.45
C GLU A 585 45.92 -1.63 38.52
N ASN A 586 46.39 -2.88 38.66
CA ASN A 586 47.52 -3.22 39.52
C ASN A 586 48.80 -2.48 39.12
N HIS A 587 49.09 -2.34 37.84
CA HIS A 587 50.24 -1.58 37.35
C HIS A 587 50.11 -0.08 37.68
N ARG A 588 48.90 0.49 37.52
CA ARG A 588 48.59 1.88 37.93
C ARG A 588 48.81 2.09 39.42
N LEU A 589 48.25 1.22 40.27
CA LEU A 589 48.44 1.22 41.72
C LEU A 589 49.92 1.13 42.11
N ARG A 590 50.69 0.25 41.47
CA ARG A 590 52.15 0.13 41.70
C ARG A 590 52.89 1.41 41.31
N LYS A 591 52.51 2.07 40.22
CA LYS A 591 53.11 3.34 39.79
C LYS A 591 52.79 4.46 40.79
N GLN A 592 51.54 4.54 41.28
CA GLN A 592 51.14 5.47 42.33
C GLN A 592 51.93 5.26 43.62
N LYS A 593 51.99 4.03 44.12
CA LYS A 593 52.80 3.68 45.32
C LYS A 593 54.28 4.01 45.15
N ARG A 594 54.85 3.83 43.95
CA ARG A 594 56.24 4.25 43.67
C ARG A 594 56.41 5.76 43.71
N LEU A 595 55.43 6.51 43.20
CA LEU A 595 55.43 7.98 43.25
C LEU A 595 55.33 8.49 44.70
N GLU A 596 54.42 7.91 45.48
CA GLU A 596 54.25 8.23 46.91
C GLU A 596 55.53 7.94 47.71
N ARG A 597 56.17 6.78 47.49
CA ARG A 597 57.46 6.46 48.11
C ARG A 597 58.56 7.43 47.73
N ARG A 598 58.56 7.92 46.48
CA ARG A 598 59.54 8.89 45.99
C ARG A 598 59.33 10.25 46.65
N GLN A 599 58.08 10.70 46.75
CA GLN A 599 57.71 11.93 47.47
C GLN A 599 57.98 11.84 48.98
N GLN A 600 57.76 10.67 49.60
CA GLN A 600 58.14 10.43 51.00
C GLN A 600 59.65 10.52 51.21
N ARG A 601 60.45 9.88 50.35
CA ARG A 601 61.92 9.97 50.40
C ARG A 601 62.42 11.39 50.19
N GLU A 602 61.85 12.14 49.24
CA GLU A 602 62.19 13.54 49.02
C GLU A 602 61.86 14.41 50.24
N ARG A 603 60.70 14.16 50.90
CA ARG A 603 60.31 14.83 52.15
C ARG A 603 61.21 14.47 53.33
N GLU A 604 61.63 13.22 53.44
CA GLU A 604 62.58 12.78 54.48
C GLU A 604 63.99 13.37 54.25
N GLN A 605 64.46 13.43 53.01
CA GLN A 605 65.72 14.09 52.65
C GLN A 605 65.68 15.58 52.97
N THR A 606 64.63 16.32 52.56
CA THR A 606 64.50 17.74 52.91
C THR A 606 64.32 17.99 54.41
N ARG A 607 63.79 17.02 55.17
CA ARG A 607 63.68 17.10 56.63
C ARG A 607 65.01 16.80 57.33
N ASN A 608 65.84 15.93 56.76
CA ASN A 608 67.18 15.63 57.26
C ASN A 608 68.20 16.70 56.86
N GLU A 609 68.00 17.42 55.76
CA GLU A 609 68.83 18.59 55.38
C GLU A 609 68.50 19.86 56.17
N LYS A 610 67.34 19.90 56.86
CA LYS A 610 66.89 21.00 57.72
C LYS A 610 67.10 20.76 59.22
N ARG A 611 67.66 19.62 59.60
CA ARG A 611 68.10 19.29 60.97
C ARG A 611 69.61 19.27 61.01
#